data_AF-A0A9P7XZQ5-F1
#
_entry.id   AF-A0A9P7XZQ5-F1
#
_cell.length_a   1.000
_cell.length_b   1.000
_cell.length_c   1.000
_cell.angle_alpha   90.00
_cell.angle_beta   90.00
_cell.angle_gamma   90.00
#
_symmetry.space_group_name_H-M   'P 1'
#
loop_
_entity.id
_entity.type
_entity.pdbx_description
1 polymer ?
#
loop_
_entity_poly.entity_id
_entity_poly.type
_entity_poly.pdbx_seq_one_letter_code
_entity_poly.pdbx_strand_id
1 'polypeptide(L)'
;MIVHQQVLAIVWMDNAPVTMLSTVHNISHDDDFVERIQRCPRGTSANAKNVRAVFHGNNTATLKIPKLIDDSNYNTNGVDVCDQLRSYYSTN
;
A
#
# COMPACT_ATOMS: atom_id res chain seq x y z
N MET A 1 -0.09 -3.75 15.81
CA MET A 1 1.25 -3.17 15.66
C MET A 1 2.08 -3.56 16.87
N ILE A 2 3.34 -3.93 16.66
CA ILE A 2 4.33 -4.08 17.74
C ILE A 2 5.58 -3.33 17.31
N VAL A 3 6.14 -2.51 18.19
CA VAL A 3 7.49 -1.93 18.01
C VAL A 3 8.42 -2.70 18.94
N HIS A 4 9.46 -3.31 18.37
CA HIS A 4 10.46 -4.05 19.14
C HIS A 4 11.85 -3.74 18.60
N GLN A 5 12.77 -3.33 19.48
CA GLN A 5 14.14 -2.93 19.09
C GLN A 5 14.18 -1.93 17.93
N GLN A 6 13.33 -0.88 17.98
CA GLN A 6 13.21 0.16 16.95
C GLN A 6 12.75 -0.34 15.57
N VAL A 7 12.21 -1.56 15.49
CA VAL A 7 11.55 -2.08 14.29
C VAL A 7 10.04 -2.04 14.51
N LEU A 8 9.35 -1.34 13.61
CA LEU A 8 7.90 -1.30 13.47
C LEU A 8 7.43 -2.52 12.69
N ALA A 9 6.58 -3.34 13.30
CA ALA A 9 5.88 -4.44 12.62
C ALA A 9 4.38 -4.11 12.44
N ILE A 10 3.92 -4.14 11.20
CA ILE A 10 2.53 -3.84 10.83
C ILE A 10 1.89 -4.97 10.03
N VAL A 11 0.57 -5.07 10.20
CA VAL A 11 -0.32 -5.84 9.33
C VAL A 11 -1.29 -4.85 8.71
N TRP A 12 -1.22 -4.70 7.40
CA TRP A 12 -2.10 -3.84 6.60
C TRP A 12 -3.14 -4.69 5.88
N MET A 13 -4.42 -4.35 6.04
CA MET A 13 -5.51 -5.05 5.38
C MET A 13 -5.87 -4.34 4.09
N ASP A 14 -5.34 -4.86 2.97
CA ASP A 14 -5.78 -4.47 1.63
C ASP A 14 -6.84 -5.47 1.11
N ASN A 15 -6.66 -6.05 -0.09
CA ASN A 15 -7.44 -7.19 -0.54
C ASN A 15 -7.15 -8.46 0.29
N ALA A 16 -5.92 -8.59 0.77
CA ALA A 16 -5.45 -9.62 1.68
C ALA A 16 -4.55 -8.99 2.76
N PRO A 17 -4.28 -9.68 3.89
CA PRO A 17 -3.34 -9.20 4.88
C PRO A 17 -1.93 -9.08 4.28
N VAL A 18 -1.33 -7.89 4.39
CA VAL A 18 0.06 -7.61 4.01
C VAL A 18 0.83 -7.31 5.27
N THR A 19 1.92 -8.03 5.51
CA THR A 19 2.80 -7.80 6.66
C THR A 19 4.03 -7.02 6.22
N MET A 20 4.45 -6.03 7.01
CA MET A 20 5.62 -5.22 6.73
C MET A 20 6.43 -4.93 7.99
N LEU A 21 7.73 -4.75 7.81
CA LEU A 21 8.68 -4.31 8.83
C LEU A 21 9.33 -3.00 8.38
N SER A 22 9.50 -2.06 9.30
CA SER A 22 10.21 -0.81 9.01
C SER A 22 11.01 -0.29 10.21
N THR A 23 12.14 0.35 9.95
CA THR A 23 12.96 1.02 10.98
C THR A 23 12.93 2.55 10.86
N VAL A 24 12.37 3.07 9.77
CA VAL A 24 12.39 4.51 9.44
C VAL A 24 11.01 5.17 9.51
N HIS A 25 9.94 4.36 9.51
CA HIS A 25 8.57 4.87 9.60
C HIS A 25 8.00 4.72 11.01
N ASN A 26 7.13 5.65 11.38
CA ASN A 26 6.27 5.58 12.55
C ASN A 26 4.80 5.56 12.10
N ILE A 27 3.86 5.22 12.99
CA ILE A 27 2.40 5.32 12.75
C ILE A 27 1.64 5.86 13.99
N SER A 28 2.32 6.70 14.77
CA SER A 28 1.83 7.18 16.07
C SER A 28 1.16 8.55 15.98
N HIS A 29 1.48 9.35 14.95
CA HIS A 29 1.02 10.72 14.79
C HIS A 29 0.28 10.91 13.47
N ASP A 30 -0.55 11.96 13.39
CA ASP A 30 -1.29 12.25 12.16
C ASP A 30 -0.38 12.51 10.95
N ASP A 31 0.82 13.06 11.20
CA ASP A 31 1.85 13.30 10.19
C ASP A 31 2.49 12.01 9.66
N ASP A 32 2.24 10.86 10.26
CA ASP A 32 2.69 9.56 9.76
C ASP A 32 1.81 9.01 8.63
N PHE A 33 0.77 9.77 8.27
CA PHE A 33 -0.20 9.40 7.24
C PHE A 33 -0.25 10.45 6.14
N VAL A 34 -0.75 10.04 4.99
CA VAL A 34 -0.92 10.87 3.80
C VAL A 34 -2.29 10.61 3.19
N GLU A 35 -2.93 11.67 2.70
CA GLU A 35 -4.16 11.55 1.94
C GLU A 35 -3.85 11.15 0.50
N ARG A 36 -4.48 10.07 0.03
CA ARG A 36 -4.38 9.60 -1.34
C ARG A 36 -5.75 9.33 -1.92
N ILE A 37 -5.93 9.69 -3.19
CA ILE A 37 -7.11 9.28 -3.96
C ILE A 37 -6.92 7.80 -4.30
N GLN A 38 -7.78 6.96 -3.76
CA GLN A 38 -7.80 5.53 -4.00
C GLN A 38 -8.97 5.15 -4.91
N ARG A 39 -8.79 4.07 -5.67
CA ARG A 39 -9.86 3.49 -6.49
C ARG A 39 -10.65 2.48 -5.67
N CYS A 40 -11.96 2.50 -5.82
CA CYS A 40 -12.85 1.53 -5.20
C CYS A 40 -12.50 0.14 -5.75
N PRO A 41 -12.23 -0.85 -4.89
CA PRO A 41 -11.93 -2.19 -5.35
C PRO A 41 -13.13 -2.82 -6.07
N ARG A 42 -12.84 -3.75 -6.99
CA ARG A 42 -13.88 -4.49 -7.71
C ARG A 42 -14.73 -5.29 -6.74
N GLY A 43 -16.02 -5.48 -7.06
CA GLY A 43 -16.92 -6.28 -6.23
C GLY A 43 -16.49 -7.74 -6.01
N THR A 44 -15.60 -8.26 -6.86
CA THR A 44 -15.03 -9.61 -6.77
C THR A 44 -13.80 -9.70 -5.86
N SER A 45 -13.34 -8.59 -5.27
CA SER A 45 -12.20 -8.64 -4.34
C SER A 45 -12.61 -9.33 -3.03
N ALA A 46 -11.68 -10.07 -2.43
CA ALA A 46 -11.96 -10.86 -1.23
C ALA A 46 -12.48 -10.00 -0.07
N ASN A 47 -11.97 -8.76 0.04
CA ASN A 47 -12.37 -7.81 1.07
C ASN A 47 -13.39 -6.75 0.59
N ALA A 48 -14.04 -6.96 -0.57
CA ALA A 48 -14.91 -5.95 -1.19
C ALA A 48 -16.03 -5.46 -0.27
N LYS A 49 -16.65 -6.36 0.49
CA LYS A 49 -17.79 -6.03 1.37
C LYS A 49 -17.43 -4.98 2.42
N ASN A 50 -16.22 -5.08 2.99
CA ASN A 50 -15.77 -4.17 4.05
C ASN A 50 -15.21 -2.88 3.45
N VAL A 51 -14.38 -2.99 2.41
CA VAL A 51 -13.66 -1.84 1.85
C VAL A 51 -14.60 -0.92 1.07
N ARG A 52 -15.55 -1.45 0.28
CA ARG A 52 -16.42 -0.64 -0.58
C ARG A 52 -17.40 0.25 0.22
N ALA A 53 -17.68 -0.08 1.47
CA ALA A 53 -18.50 0.76 2.35
C ALA A 53 -17.86 2.14 2.57
N VAL A 54 -16.52 2.22 2.64
CA VAL A 54 -15.74 3.46 2.80
C VAL A 54 -15.88 4.37 1.57
N PHE A 55 -16.19 3.80 0.41
CA PHE A 55 -16.32 4.54 -0.85
C PHE A 55 -17.71 5.14 -1.08
N HIS A 56 -18.70 4.80 -0.24
CA HIS A 56 -20.08 5.35 -0.33
C HIS A 56 -20.71 5.25 -1.73
N GLY A 57 -20.38 4.19 -2.49
CA GLY A 57 -20.86 3.99 -3.86
C GLY A 57 -20.07 4.72 -4.95
N ASN A 58 -19.09 5.55 -4.59
CA ASN A 58 -18.20 6.21 -5.55
C ASN A 58 -17.12 5.26 -6.08
N ASN A 59 -16.61 5.58 -7.27
CA ASN A 59 -15.51 4.84 -7.90
C ASN A 59 -14.15 5.16 -7.29
N THR A 60 -14.04 6.28 -6.57
CA THR A 60 -12.83 6.73 -5.89
C THR A 60 -13.18 7.39 -4.55
N ALA A 61 -12.22 7.43 -3.64
CA ALA A 61 -12.32 8.15 -2.37
C ALA A 61 -10.94 8.65 -1.94
N THR A 62 -10.89 9.79 -1.25
CA THR A 62 -9.67 10.26 -0.58
C THR A 62 -9.54 9.53 0.75
N LEU A 63 -8.49 8.71 0.88
CA LEU A 63 -8.24 7.91 2.07
C LEU A 63 -6.92 8.33 2.72
N LYS A 64 -6.92 8.41 4.05
CA LYS A 64 -5.71 8.60 4.85
C LYS A 64 -5.02 7.24 5.01
N ILE A 65 -3.87 7.09 4.39
CA ILE A 65 -3.06 5.85 4.44
C ILE A 65 -1.73 6.12 5.16
N PRO A 66 -1.13 5.11 5.84
CA PRO A 66 0.19 5.28 6.43
C PRO A 66 1.24 5.58 5.36
N LYS A 67 2.16 6.51 5.64
CA LYS A 67 3.29 6.83 4.74
C LYS A 67 4.13 5.61 4.40
N LEU A 68 4.29 4.68 5.35
CA LEU A 68 4.95 3.39 5.13
C LEU A 68 4.33 2.61 3.96
N ILE A 69 3.00 2.59 3.84
CA ILE A 69 2.31 1.90 2.75
C ILE A 69 2.53 2.66 1.44
N ASP A 70 2.40 3.98 1.48
CA ASP A 70 2.60 4.87 0.33
C ASP A 70 4.01 4.69 -0.26
N ASP A 71 5.05 4.84 0.56
CA ASP A 71 6.45 4.71 0.16
C ASP A 71 6.77 3.31 -0.35
N SER A 72 6.20 2.26 0.25
CA SER A 72 6.37 0.90 -0.25
C SER A 72 5.80 0.73 -1.67
N ASN A 73 4.64 1.33 -1.97
CA ASN A 73 4.01 1.21 -3.28
C ASN A 73 4.80 1.94 -4.37
N TYR A 74 5.48 3.04 -4.04
CA TYR A 74 6.25 3.82 -5.01
C TYR A 74 7.68 3.31 -5.20
N ASN A 75 8.30 2.70 -4.18
CA ASN A 75 9.74 2.47 -4.19
C ASN A 75 10.16 0.99 -4.35
N THR A 76 9.22 0.04 -4.39
CA THR A 76 9.55 -1.40 -4.43
C THR A 76 9.67 -1.99 -5.83
N ASN A 77 9.26 -1.27 -6.88
CA ASN A 77 9.19 -1.80 -8.24
C ASN A 77 10.48 -1.64 -9.07
N GLY A 78 11.56 -1.10 -8.50
CA GLY A 78 12.75 -0.73 -9.28
C GLY A 78 13.39 -1.91 -10.04
N VAL A 79 13.42 -3.10 -9.41
CA VAL A 79 13.96 -4.32 -10.05
C VAL A 79 13.04 -4.79 -11.18
N ASP A 80 11.72 -4.85 -10.94
CA ASP A 80 10.74 -5.29 -11.93
C ASP A 80 10.70 -4.36 -13.14
N VAL A 81 10.78 -3.04 -12.92
CA VAL A 81 10.84 -2.03 -13.98
C VAL A 81 12.12 -2.22 -14.81
N CYS A 82 13.27 -2.44 -14.18
CA CYS A 82 14.52 -2.71 -14.89
C CYS A 82 14.46 -4.01 -15.70
N ASP A 83 13.90 -5.09 -15.16
CA ASP A 83 13.77 -6.35 -15.89
C ASP A 83 12.77 -6.25 -17.04
N GLN A 84 11.65 -5.54 -16.86
CA GLN A 84 10.70 -5.26 -17.93
C GLN A 84 11.35 -4.47 -19.07
N LEU A 85 12.14 -3.45 -18.75
CA LEU A 85 12.89 -2.68 -19.74
C LEU A 85 13.94 -3.57 -20.45
N ARG A 86 14.66 -4.41 -19.71
CA ARG A 86 15.62 -5.36 -20.29
C ARG A 86 14.93 -6.34 -21.25
N SER A 87 13.76 -6.87 -20.89
CA SER A 87 13.00 -7.76 -21.76
C SER A 87 12.46 -7.04 -23.00
N TYR A 88 12.12 -5.75 -22.90
CA TYR A 88 11.64 -4.98 -24.04
C TYR A 88 12.76 -4.62 -25.02
N TYR A 89 13.95 -4.32 -24.50
CA TYR A 89 15.12 -3.91 -25.28
C TYR A 89 16.12 -5.04 -25.55
N SER A 90 15.83 -6.29 -25.15
CA SER A 90 16.65 -7.43 -25.57
C SER A 90 16.47 -7.64 -27.07
N THR A 91 17.40 -7.10 -27.85
CA THR A 91 17.56 -7.43 -29.26
C THR A 91 17.97 -8.89 -29.40
N ASN A 92 17.23 -9.64 -30.22
CA ASN A 92 17.64 -10.96 -30.71
C ASN A 92 19.02 -10.91 -31.38
#